data_AF-A0A151SQS3-F1
#
_entry.id   AF-A0A151SQS3-F1
#
_cell.length_a   1.000
_cell.length_b   1.000
_cell.length_c   1.000
_cell.angle_alpha   90.00
_cell.angle_beta   90.00
_cell.angle_gamma   90.00
#
_symmetry.space_group_name_H-M   'P 1'
#
loop_
_entity.id
_entity.type
_entity.pdbx_description
1 polymer ?
#
loop_
_entity_poly.entity_id
_entity_poly.type
_entity_poly.pdbx_seq_one_letter_code
_entity_poly.pdbx_strand_id
1 'polypeptide(L)'
;MLHLVPNIEESSCPTIDEHNVDEEKQQPLEQPCSEFYVVREGETMYSIAEKCDDPHIWLWNPHIEDPDDVYPGVVLRLNLNYD
;
A
#
# COMPACT_ATOMS: atom_id res chain seq x y z
N MET A 1 9.40 -44.28 -1.81
CA MET A 1 10.35 -43.27 -1.29
C MET A 1 9.73 -41.91 -1.59
N LEU A 2 9.41 -41.17 -0.52
CA LEU A 2 8.84 -39.81 -0.45
C LEU A 2 8.12 -39.27 -1.70
N HIS A 3 6.78 -39.30 -1.64
CA HIS A 3 5.90 -38.48 -2.46
C HIS A 3 5.70 -37.09 -1.82
N LEU A 4 5.62 -36.08 -2.70
CA LEU A 4 4.91 -34.78 -2.60
C LEU A 4 5.39 -33.75 -1.56
N VAL A 5 5.75 -32.56 -2.06
CA VAL A 5 4.80 -31.44 -2.27
C VAL A 5 5.35 -30.42 -3.28
N PRO A 6 4.59 -30.05 -4.32
CA PRO A 6 4.62 -28.71 -4.88
C PRO A 6 3.48 -27.89 -4.25
N ASN A 7 3.79 -26.73 -3.69
CA ASN A 7 2.92 -25.55 -3.56
C ASN A 7 3.59 -24.60 -2.56
N ILE A 8 4.24 -23.56 -3.08
CA ILE A 8 4.33 -22.32 -2.31
C ILE A 8 3.09 -21.57 -2.77
N GLU A 9 2.10 -21.54 -1.88
CA GLU A 9 0.83 -20.86 -2.09
C GLU A 9 1.07 -19.44 -2.58
N GLU A 10 0.24 -19.07 -3.55
CA GLU A 10 0.12 -17.73 -4.07
C GLU A 10 0.02 -16.75 -2.90
N SER A 11 0.75 -15.64 -2.99
CA SER A 11 0.60 -14.52 -2.07
C SER A 11 -0.77 -13.89 -2.35
N SER A 12 -1.81 -14.54 -1.85
CA SER A 12 -3.19 -14.13 -1.94
C SER A 12 -3.35 -12.84 -1.16
N CYS A 13 -3.93 -11.83 -1.82
CA CYS A 13 -4.56 -10.70 -1.13
C CYS A 13 -5.42 -11.24 0.02
N PRO A 14 -5.47 -10.54 1.17
CA PRO A 14 -6.01 -11.08 2.41
C PRO A 14 -7.42 -11.68 2.21
N THR A 15 -7.55 -12.96 2.51
CA THR A 15 -8.83 -13.67 2.59
C THR A 15 -9.49 -13.29 3.91
N ILE A 16 -10.68 -12.71 3.81
CA ILE A 16 -11.51 -12.36 4.98
C ILE A 16 -12.17 -13.65 5.48
N ASP A 17 -11.66 -14.21 6.57
CA ASP A 17 -12.31 -15.31 7.30
C ASP A 17 -13.36 -14.76 8.27
N GLU A 18 -14.63 -15.11 8.06
CA GLU A 18 -15.77 -14.74 8.89
C GLU A 18 -15.75 -15.46 10.24
N HIS A 19 -15.48 -14.75 11.35
CA HIS A 19 -15.99 -15.09 12.68
C HIS A 19 -16.31 -13.81 13.48
N ASN A 20 -17.61 -13.61 13.73
CA ASN A 20 -18.24 -12.44 14.35
C ASN A 20 -17.74 -12.11 15.77
N VAL A 21 -17.22 -10.89 15.96
CA VAL A 21 -17.40 -10.07 17.16
C VAL A 21 -17.64 -8.63 16.70
N ASP A 22 -18.86 -8.17 16.91
CA ASP A 22 -19.37 -6.79 16.92
C ASP A 22 -19.11 -5.90 15.67
N GLU A 23 -20.22 -5.57 14.99
CA GLU A 23 -20.33 -4.59 13.90
C GLU A 23 -19.90 -3.17 14.31
N GLU A 24 -18.60 -2.94 14.54
CA GLU A 24 -18.01 -1.67 14.14
C GLU A 24 -17.62 -1.82 12.68
N LYS A 25 -18.58 -1.43 11.84
CA LYS A 25 -18.44 -1.23 10.40
C LYS A 25 -17.19 -0.38 10.21
N GLN A 26 -16.02 -1.00 10.04
CA GLN A 26 -14.84 -0.35 9.50
C GLN A 26 -15.21 -0.05 8.06
N GLN A 27 -16.00 1.02 7.90
CA GLN A 27 -16.14 1.73 6.66
C GLN A 27 -14.71 1.83 6.15
N PRO A 28 -14.38 1.23 5.00
CA PRO A 28 -13.14 1.61 4.34
C PRO A 28 -13.27 3.12 4.27
N LEU A 29 -12.44 3.85 5.01
CA LEU A 29 -12.34 5.28 4.79
C LEU A 29 -12.18 5.37 3.27
N GLU A 30 -13.11 6.03 2.58
CA GLU A 30 -13.08 6.20 1.11
C GLU A 30 -11.90 7.09 0.68
N GLN A 31 -10.85 7.12 1.49
CA GLN A 31 -9.58 7.72 1.22
C GLN A 31 -8.91 6.87 0.13
N PRO A 32 -8.51 7.48 -1.00
CA PRO A 32 -7.83 6.78 -2.09
C PRO A 32 -6.48 6.19 -1.64
N CYS A 33 -6.01 6.56 -0.44
CA CYS A 33 -4.70 6.26 0.08
C CYS A 33 -4.75 5.84 1.56
N SER A 34 -3.75 5.07 1.98
CA SER A 34 -3.51 4.62 3.35
C SER A 34 -2.12 5.09 3.80
N GLU A 35 -1.77 4.98 5.09
CA GLU A 35 -0.44 5.41 5.59
C GLU A 35 0.72 4.78 4.79
N PHE A 36 0.51 3.58 4.24
CA PHE A 36 1.46 2.92 3.34
C PHE A 36 0.83 2.73 1.96
N TYR A 37 1.53 3.19 0.93
CA TYR A 37 1.11 3.11 -0.47
C TYR A 37 2.08 2.25 -1.28
N VAL A 38 1.55 1.28 -2.01
CA VAL A 38 2.35 0.47 -2.94
C VAL A 38 2.25 1.07 -4.33
N VAL A 39 3.39 1.49 -4.86
CA VAL A 39 3.51 2.11 -6.19
C VAL A 39 3.02 1.15 -7.26
N ARG A 40 2.20 1.65 -8.19
CA ARG A 40 1.69 0.89 -9.34
C ARG A 40 2.41 1.26 -10.62
N GLU A 41 2.22 0.45 -11.66
CA GLU A 41 2.81 0.68 -12.98
C GLU A 41 2.40 2.05 -13.54
N GLY A 42 3.39 2.85 -13.93
CA GLY A 42 3.19 4.19 -14.50
C GLY A 42 2.93 5.31 -13.49
N GLU A 43 2.96 5.03 -12.18
CA GLU A 43 2.90 6.07 -11.15
C GLU A 43 4.29 6.60 -10.79
N THR A 44 4.37 7.90 -10.50
CA THR A 44 5.57 8.57 -9.96
C THR A 44 5.30 9.04 -8.53
N MET A 45 6.34 9.41 -7.79
CA MET A 45 6.18 10.00 -6.46
C MET A 45 5.26 11.24 -6.50
N TYR A 46 5.35 12.04 -7.57
CA TYR A 46 4.53 13.23 -7.77
C TYR A 46 3.05 12.89 -8.03
N SER A 47 2.75 11.94 -8.92
CA SER A 47 1.35 11.56 -9.19
C SER A 47 0.68 10.94 -7.97
N ILE A 48 1.46 10.24 -7.12
CA ILE A 48 0.97 9.67 -5.86
C ILE A 48 0.71 10.78 -4.84
N ALA A 49 1.62 11.75 -4.72
CA ALA A 49 1.43 12.93 -3.88
C ALA A 49 0.14 13.70 -4.24
N GLU A 50 -0.11 13.95 -5.52
CA GLU A 50 -1.35 14.60 -5.98
C GLU A 50 -2.61 13.75 -5.71
N LYS A 51 -2.52 12.43 -5.86
CA LYS A 51 -3.63 11.50 -5.63
C LYS A 51 -4.03 11.38 -4.16
N CYS A 52 -3.06 11.54 -3.27
CA CYS A 52 -3.20 11.31 -1.83
C CYS A 52 -3.19 12.60 -1.00
N ASP A 53 -3.17 13.76 -1.65
CA ASP A 53 -3.05 15.07 -1.01
C ASP A 53 -1.87 15.17 -0.03
N ASP A 54 -0.76 14.50 -0.34
CA ASP A 54 0.50 14.56 0.43
C ASP A 54 1.59 15.27 -0.38
N PRO A 55 1.56 16.61 -0.45
CA PRO A 55 2.54 17.37 -1.20
C PRO A 55 3.94 17.30 -0.59
N HIS A 56 4.16 16.65 0.56
CA HIS A 56 5.46 16.54 1.22
C HIS A 56 5.91 15.09 1.41
N ILE A 57 5.43 14.18 0.56
CA ILE A 57 5.72 12.73 0.60
C ILE A 57 7.22 12.40 0.75
N TRP A 58 8.13 13.22 0.20
CA TRP A 58 9.57 13.01 0.29
C TRP A 58 10.11 13.07 1.73
N LEU A 59 9.48 13.85 2.63
CA LEU A 59 9.93 13.98 4.02
C LEU A 59 9.82 12.65 4.78
N TRP A 60 8.86 11.82 4.39
CA TRP A 60 8.58 10.53 5.02
C TRP A 60 9.32 9.39 4.35
N ASN A 61 9.92 9.63 3.18
CA ASN A 61 10.62 8.65 2.37
C ASN A 61 12.08 9.06 2.09
N PRO A 62 12.91 9.37 3.11
CA PRO A 62 14.30 9.77 2.91
C PRO A 62 15.20 8.66 2.33
N HIS A 63 14.68 7.44 2.23
CA HIS A 63 15.34 6.31 1.57
C HIS A 63 15.25 6.38 0.05
N ILE A 64 14.44 7.30 -0.49
CA ILE A 64 14.30 7.58 -1.91
C ILE A 64 15.04 8.90 -2.16
N GLU A 65 16.29 8.79 -2.60
CA GLU A 65 17.14 9.96 -2.85
C GLU A 65 16.71 10.73 -4.10
N ASP A 66 16.29 9.99 -5.14
CA ASP A 66 15.77 10.55 -6.39
C ASP A 66 14.25 10.28 -6.48
N PRO A 67 13.39 11.31 -6.64
CA PRO A 67 11.95 11.10 -6.82
C PRO A 67 11.57 10.28 -8.06
N ASP A 68 12.49 10.12 -9.02
CA ASP A 68 12.32 9.28 -10.20
C ASP A 68 12.68 7.80 -9.94
N ASP A 69 13.32 7.46 -8.81
CA ASP A 69 13.67 6.08 -8.41
C ASP A 69 12.47 5.30 -7.81
N VAL A 70 11.26 5.74 -8.13
CA VAL A 70 10.01 5.11 -7.71
C VAL A 70 9.52 4.14 -8.78
N TYR A 71 9.43 2.85 -8.44
CA TYR A 71 9.01 1.78 -9.35
C TYR A 71 7.93 0.89 -8.73
N PRO A 72 7.20 0.11 -9.55
CA PRO A 72 6.11 -0.73 -9.05
C PRO A 72 6.57 -1.68 -7.95
N GLY A 73 5.84 -1.70 -6.84
CA GLY A 73 6.16 -2.49 -5.65
C GLY A 73 6.96 -1.75 -4.57
N VAL A 74 7.47 -0.54 -4.83
CA VAL A 74 8.01 0.32 -3.77
C VAL A 74 6.88 0.71 -2.82
N VAL A 75 7.19 0.71 -1.52
CA VAL A 75 6.25 1.13 -0.47
C VAL A 75 6.62 2.53 -0.02
N LEU A 76 5.70 3.48 -0.23
CA LEU A 76 5.82 4.85 0.23
C LEU A 76 5.03 5.04 1.53
N ARG A 77 5.60 5.79 2.46
CA ARG A 77 4.89 6.30 3.62
C ARG A 77 4.22 7.63 3.27
N LEU A 78 2.93 7.75 3.56
CA LEU A 78 2.12 8.93 3.34
C LEU A 78 1.71 9.59 4.67
N ASN A 79 1.51 10.90 4.65
CA ASN A 79 0.88 11.64 5.73
C ASN A 79 -0.53 12.08 5.31
N LEU A 80 -1.55 11.41 5.86
CA LEU A 80 -2.96 11.66 5.55
C LEU A 80 -3.63 12.73 6.44
N ASN A 81 -2.84 13.51 7.20
CA ASN A 81 -3.35 14.50 8.17
C ASN A 81 -3.47 15.92 7.59
N TYR A 82 -3.52 16.07 6.27
CA TYR A 82 -3.75 17.36 5.62
C TYR A 82 -5.25 17.48 5.29
N ASP A 83 -5.95 18.38 5.97
CA ASP A 83 -7.35 18.80 5.72
C ASP A 83 -7.43 19.89 4.64
#